data_AF-X0YA46-F1
#
_entry.id   AF-X0YA46-F1
#
_cell.length_a   1.000
_cell.length_b   1.000
_cell.length_c   1.000
_cell.angle_alpha   90.00
_cell.angle_beta   90.00
_cell.angle_gamma   90.00
#
_symmetry.space_group_name_H-M   'P 1'
#
loop_
_entity.id
_entity.type
_entity.pdbx_description
1 polymer ?
#
loop_
_entity_poly.entity_id
_entity_poly.type
_entity_poly.pdbx_seq_one_letter_code
_entity_poly.pdbx_strand_id
1 'polypeptide(L)'
;DVGGVYTLGVSPGTRIRHNRIHDVRAHKCGGWGIYTDEGSSDILIESNLVYNTSHGGFHIHYGRDNVVRNNIFAFSREAQIVRTREEPHLAVTFTNNIVYCDNGAVLGGNWRSGNFRFDRNLYWVTTGVPPDFGGRSFAQWQAALQDQQSRVADPRFVNPAQGDFRIGYG
;
A
#
# COMPACT_ATOMS: atom_id res chain seq x y z
N ASP A 1 -3.15 17.32 -6.69
CA ASP A 1 -3.73 16.07 -6.13
C ASP A 1 -4.25 15.18 -7.24
N VAL A 2 -3.89 13.89 -7.22
CA VAL A 2 -4.12 12.97 -8.35
C VAL A 2 -4.25 11.53 -7.83
N GLY A 3 -5.27 11.28 -7.01
CA GLY A 3 -5.65 9.94 -6.56
C GLY A 3 -6.87 9.42 -7.33
N GLY A 4 -6.94 8.11 -7.61
CA GLY A 4 -8.16 7.47 -8.12
C GLY A 4 -9.32 7.61 -7.12
N VAL A 5 -9.00 7.47 -5.83
CA VAL A 5 -9.82 7.96 -4.72
C VAL A 5 -8.97 8.94 -3.91
N TYR A 6 -9.55 10.09 -3.59
CA TYR A 6 -8.93 11.15 -2.80
C TYR A 6 -9.80 11.48 -1.60
N THR A 7 -9.21 11.60 -0.41
CA THR A 7 -9.89 12.07 0.80
C THR A 7 -9.11 13.19 1.46
N LEU A 8 -9.83 14.01 2.25
CA LEU A 8 -9.28 15.18 2.93
C LEU A 8 -9.90 15.31 4.32
N GLY A 9 -9.05 15.49 5.34
CA GLY A 9 -9.47 15.78 6.70
C GLY A 9 -10.11 14.62 7.48
N VAL A 10 -10.35 14.87 8.77
CA VAL A 10 -10.93 13.89 9.71
C VAL A 10 -12.33 13.47 9.25
N SER A 11 -12.51 12.19 8.95
CA SER A 11 -13.73 11.69 8.29
C SER A 11 -14.24 10.37 8.89
N PRO A 12 -14.63 10.35 10.19
CA PRO A 12 -15.01 9.12 10.87
C PRO A 12 -16.23 8.46 10.23
N GLY A 13 -16.22 7.12 10.19
CA GLY A 13 -17.29 6.34 9.56
C GLY A 13 -17.16 6.19 8.04
N THR A 14 -16.18 6.87 7.42
CA THR A 14 -15.88 6.70 5.99
C THR A 14 -15.32 5.31 5.72
N ARG A 15 -15.82 4.68 4.65
CA ARG A 15 -15.38 3.36 4.19
C ARG A 15 -15.09 3.37 2.70
N ILE A 16 -13.84 3.10 2.32
CA ILE A 16 -13.42 2.88 0.93
C ILE A 16 -13.28 1.37 0.75
N ARG A 17 -14.26 0.73 0.12
CA ARG A 17 -14.30 -0.73 0.03
C ARG A 17 -14.86 -1.28 -1.26
N HIS A 18 -14.39 -2.46 -1.65
CA HIS A 18 -14.85 -3.22 -2.82
C HIS A 18 -14.68 -2.49 -4.16
N ASN A 19 -13.69 -1.60 -4.25
CA ASN A 19 -13.38 -0.89 -5.48
C ASN A 19 -12.35 -1.67 -6.31
N ARG A 20 -12.43 -1.50 -7.64
CA ARG A 20 -11.37 -1.83 -8.59
C ARG A 20 -10.84 -0.52 -9.18
N ILE A 21 -9.62 -0.14 -8.83
CA ILE A 21 -8.98 1.12 -9.21
C ILE A 21 -7.74 0.79 -10.05
N HIS A 22 -7.67 1.27 -11.28
CA HIS A 22 -6.51 0.98 -12.11
C HIS A 22 -6.21 2.02 -13.17
N ASP A 23 -5.00 1.93 -13.74
CA ASP A 23 -4.51 2.83 -14.79
C ASP A 23 -4.49 4.30 -14.36
N VAL A 24 -4.20 4.56 -13.08
CA VAL A 24 -4.10 5.92 -12.55
C VAL A 24 -2.71 6.47 -12.84
N ARG A 25 -2.60 7.33 -13.87
CA ARG A 25 -1.32 7.84 -14.36
C ARG A 25 -1.17 9.34 -14.14
N ALA A 26 0.07 9.76 -13.91
CA ALA A 26 0.45 11.16 -13.86
C ALA A 26 1.65 11.43 -14.77
N HIS A 27 1.74 12.65 -15.30
CA HIS A 27 2.87 13.07 -16.14
C HIS A 27 4.12 13.41 -15.32
N LYS A 28 3.97 14.04 -14.15
CA LYS A 28 5.10 14.50 -13.33
C LYS A 28 5.06 14.00 -11.89
N CYS A 29 3.91 14.09 -11.24
CA CYS A 29 3.75 13.72 -9.84
C CYS A 29 2.33 13.21 -9.59
N GLY A 30 2.20 12.15 -8.78
CA GLY A 30 0.93 11.57 -8.35
C GLY A 30 0.47 10.39 -9.19
N GLY A 31 -0.83 10.27 -9.44
CA GLY A 31 -1.38 9.03 -10.00
C GLY A 31 -1.33 7.93 -8.95
N TRP A 32 -1.89 8.25 -7.79
CA TRP A 32 -2.05 7.36 -6.66
C TRP A 32 -3.35 6.55 -6.81
N GLY A 33 -3.40 5.32 -6.33
CA GLY A 33 -4.65 4.57 -6.30
C GLY A 33 -5.64 5.14 -5.29
N ILE A 34 -5.34 4.94 -4.01
CA ILE A 34 -6.08 5.54 -2.89
C ILE A 34 -5.15 6.52 -2.18
N TYR A 35 -5.54 7.79 -2.15
CA TYR A 35 -4.76 8.87 -1.56
C TYR A 35 -5.52 9.50 -0.38
N THR A 36 -5.06 9.20 0.83
CA THR A 36 -5.54 9.82 2.08
C THR A 36 -4.68 11.04 2.37
N ASP A 37 -5.17 12.22 2.01
CA ASP A 37 -4.44 13.48 2.08
C ASP A 37 -4.93 14.38 3.22
N GLU A 38 -4.16 15.42 3.52
CA GLU A 38 -4.50 16.56 4.38
C GLU A 38 -5.21 16.14 5.68
N GLY A 39 -4.61 15.16 6.38
CA GLY A 39 -5.07 14.75 7.71
C GLY A 39 -6.27 13.81 7.68
N SER A 40 -6.51 13.14 6.55
CA SER A 40 -7.48 12.05 6.41
C SER A 40 -7.33 11.07 7.57
N SER A 41 -8.38 10.94 8.39
CA SER A 41 -8.33 10.20 9.65
C SER A 41 -9.62 9.41 9.88
N ASP A 42 -9.49 8.32 10.64
CA ASP A 42 -10.60 7.43 11.04
C ASP A 42 -11.30 6.76 9.85
N ILE A 43 -10.55 6.50 8.76
CA ILE A 43 -11.07 5.88 7.53
C ILE A 43 -10.74 4.39 7.51
N LEU A 44 -11.75 3.58 7.17
CA LEU A 44 -11.58 2.16 6.87
C LEU A 44 -11.42 1.95 5.36
N ILE A 45 -10.29 1.37 4.96
CA ILE A 45 -9.94 1.08 3.57
C ILE A 45 -9.79 -0.44 3.44
N GLU A 46 -10.79 -1.12 2.88
CA GLU A 46 -10.81 -2.58 2.86
C GLU A 46 -11.28 -3.25 1.57
N SER A 47 -10.68 -4.40 1.25
CA SER A 47 -11.14 -5.23 0.12
C SER A 47 -11.18 -4.52 -1.22
N ASN A 48 -10.24 -3.61 -1.47
CA ASN A 48 -10.04 -2.97 -2.76
C ASN A 48 -8.98 -3.71 -3.58
N LEU A 49 -9.14 -3.69 -4.90
CA LEU A 49 -8.11 -4.06 -5.87
C LEU A 49 -7.61 -2.79 -6.54
N VAL A 50 -6.32 -2.49 -6.36
CA VAL A 50 -5.67 -1.28 -6.88
C VAL A 50 -4.44 -1.69 -7.67
N TYR A 51 -4.35 -1.31 -8.95
CA TYR A 51 -3.18 -1.68 -9.75
C TYR A 51 -2.80 -0.72 -10.89
N ASN A 52 -1.57 -0.82 -11.38
CA ASN A 52 -1.07 -0.04 -12.52
C ASN A 52 -1.19 1.47 -12.28
N THR A 53 -0.58 1.93 -11.19
CA THR A 53 -0.54 3.33 -10.75
C THR A 53 0.83 3.96 -11.05
N SER A 54 0.89 5.28 -11.14
CA SER A 54 2.18 5.96 -11.37
C SER A 54 3.08 5.97 -10.13
N HIS A 55 2.66 6.57 -9.02
CA HIS A 55 3.55 6.76 -7.87
C HIS A 55 3.25 5.82 -6.68
N GLY A 56 2.02 5.25 -6.59
CA GLY A 56 1.68 4.25 -5.59
C GLY A 56 0.23 3.80 -5.57
N GLY A 57 0.01 2.56 -5.11
CA GLY A 57 -1.33 2.00 -4.91
C GLY A 57 -2.04 2.65 -3.72
N PHE A 58 -1.29 2.92 -2.64
CA PHE A 58 -1.79 3.65 -1.48
C PHE A 58 -0.81 4.76 -1.09
N HIS A 59 -1.34 5.94 -0.78
CA HIS A 59 -0.56 7.05 -0.27
C HIS A 59 -1.26 7.69 0.93
N ILE A 60 -0.51 7.89 2.01
CA ILE A 60 -0.91 8.68 3.17
C ILE A 60 -0.05 9.94 3.30
N HIS A 61 -0.70 11.10 3.29
CA HIS A 61 -0.09 12.41 3.50
C HIS A 61 -0.84 13.13 4.60
N TYR A 62 -0.26 13.07 5.81
CA TYR A 62 -0.93 13.41 7.07
C TYR A 62 -2.14 12.51 7.34
N GLY A 63 -2.26 11.97 8.55
CA GLY A 63 -3.42 11.15 8.89
C GLY A 63 -3.27 10.46 10.24
N ARG A 64 -4.42 10.03 10.77
CA ARG A 64 -4.54 9.38 12.07
C ARG A 64 -5.48 8.19 12.01
N ASP A 65 -5.08 7.10 12.66
CA ASP A 65 -5.92 5.95 12.98
C ASP A 65 -6.68 5.35 11.76
N ASN A 66 -6.10 5.47 10.57
CA ASN A 66 -6.64 4.81 9.38
C ASN A 66 -6.37 3.31 9.43
N VAL A 67 -7.32 2.51 8.95
CA VAL A 67 -7.17 1.05 8.86
C VAL A 67 -7.21 0.64 7.40
N VAL A 68 -6.11 0.07 6.91
CA VAL A 68 -5.97 -0.43 5.55
C VAL A 68 -5.82 -1.95 5.60
N ARG A 69 -6.85 -2.68 5.20
CA ARG A 69 -6.87 -4.15 5.33
C ARG A 69 -7.48 -4.92 4.18
N ASN A 70 -7.01 -6.14 3.95
CA ASN A 70 -7.57 -7.06 2.95
C ASN A 70 -7.59 -6.49 1.52
N ASN A 71 -6.71 -5.54 1.19
CA ASN A 71 -6.59 -4.97 -0.15
C ASN A 71 -5.52 -5.71 -0.96
N ILE A 72 -5.64 -5.64 -2.28
CA ILE A 72 -4.58 -6.01 -3.22
C ILE A 72 -4.07 -4.71 -3.84
N PHE A 73 -2.79 -4.41 -3.64
CA PHE A 73 -2.09 -3.35 -4.33
C PHE A 73 -1.09 -3.99 -5.29
N ALA A 74 -1.13 -3.66 -6.58
CA ALA A 74 -0.18 -4.21 -7.55
C ALA A 74 0.40 -3.21 -8.57
N PHE A 75 1.64 -3.42 -9.02
CA PHE A 75 2.21 -2.77 -10.21
C PHE A 75 2.18 -1.23 -10.24
N SER A 76 2.50 -0.56 -9.13
CA SER A 76 2.91 0.86 -9.19
C SER A 76 4.27 0.99 -9.83
N ARG A 77 4.47 2.01 -10.66
CA ARG A 77 5.75 2.24 -11.35
C ARG A 77 6.88 2.67 -10.42
N GLU A 78 6.54 3.35 -9.33
CA GLU A 78 7.50 3.77 -8.29
C GLU A 78 7.38 2.86 -7.07
N ALA A 79 6.90 3.33 -5.93
CA ALA A 79 6.66 2.46 -4.77
C ALA A 79 5.20 2.01 -4.72
N GLN A 80 4.91 0.92 -4.00
CA GLN A 80 3.52 0.50 -3.80
C GLN A 80 2.79 1.29 -2.72
N ILE A 81 3.43 1.45 -1.57
CA ILE A 81 2.83 2.06 -0.38
C ILE A 81 3.67 3.25 0.04
N VAL A 82 3.08 4.45 -0.02
CA VAL A 82 3.80 5.70 0.20
C VAL A 82 3.29 6.42 1.43
N ARG A 83 4.23 6.98 2.19
CA ARG A 83 3.94 7.94 3.26
C ARG A 83 4.85 9.13 3.10
N THR A 84 4.28 10.34 3.07
CA THR A 84 5.09 11.55 2.90
C THR A 84 5.40 12.24 4.22
N ARG A 85 4.46 12.23 5.17
CA ARG A 85 4.57 12.98 6.45
C ARG A 85 4.56 12.07 7.65
N GLU A 86 5.36 12.44 8.64
CA GLU A 86 5.41 11.78 9.94
C GLU A 86 4.59 12.57 10.94
N GLU A 87 3.80 11.86 11.72
CA GLU A 87 2.95 12.43 12.76
C GLU A 87 3.32 11.80 14.11
N PRO A 88 3.09 12.49 15.24
CA PRO A 88 3.40 11.98 16.59
C PRO A 88 2.43 10.89 17.07
N HIS A 89 1.40 10.59 16.29
CA HIS A 89 0.35 9.60 16.58
C HIS A 89 0.31 8.53 15.49
N LEU A 90 -0.36 7.42 15.79
CA LEU A 90 -0.52 6.32 14.84
C LEU A 90 -1.22 6.80 13.58
N ALA A 91 -0.53 6.75 12.44
CA ALA A 91 -1.08 7.22 11.17
C ALA A 91 -1.94 6.15 10.49
N VAL A 92 -1.46 4.90 10.50
CA VAL A 92 -2.08 3.80 9.77
C VAL A 92 -1.80 2.45 10.42
N THR A 93 -2.82 1.60 10.44
CA THR A 93 -2.70 0.15 10.61
C THR A 93 -2.89 -0.52 9.26
N PHE A 94 -1.84 -1.12 8.72
CA PHE A 94 -1.80 -1.78 7.43
C PHE A 94 -1.68 -3.30 7.62
N THR A 95 -2.77 -4.05 7.43
CA THR A 95 -2.80 -5.47 7.80
C THR A 95 -3.55 -6.35 6.82
N ASN A 96 -3.12 -7.61 6.65
CA ASN A 96 -3.81 -8.57 5.77
C ASN A 96 -3.91 -8.14 4.31
N ASN A 97 -3.04 -7.25 3.84
CA ASN A 97 -3.00 -6.83 2.43
C ASN A 97 -2.04 -7.72 1.63
N ILE A 98 -2.25 -7.77 0.31
CA ILE A 98 -1.28 -8.31 -0.65
C ILE A 98 -0.65 -7.13 -1.39
N VAL A 99 0.67 -7.04 -1.37
CA VAL A 99 1.45 -6.04 -2.09
C VAL A 99 2.32 -6.73 -3.13
N TYR A 100 2.04 -6.47 -4.40
CA TYR A 100 2.59 -7.21 -5.54
C TYR A 100 3.35 -6.26 -6.49
N CYS A 101 4.67 -6.35 -6.54
CA CYS A 101 5.52 -5.41 -7.27
C CYS A 101 6.19 -6.08 -8.48
N ASP A 102 6.59 -5.27 -9.47
CA ASP A 102 7.44 -5.64 -10.59
C ASP A 102 8.79 -4.89 -10.61
N ASN A 103 9.01 -3.95 -9.69
CA ASN A 103 10.22 -3.12 -9.62
C ASN A 103 10.96 -3.19 -8.26
N GLY A 104 10.49 -4.03 -7.33
CA GLY A 104 11.07 -4.24 -6.00
C GLY A 104 10.71 -3.21 -4.92
N ALA A 105 10.19 -2.04 -5.28
CA ALA A 105 9.92 -0.96 -4.34
C ALA A 105 8.57 -1.16 -3.62
N VAL A 106 8.60 -1.71 -2.41
CA VAL A 106 7.39 -1.90 -1.58
C VAL A 106 6.98 -0.59 -0.93
N LEU A 107 7.91 0.04 -0.19
CA LEU A 107 7.66 1.28 0.54
C LEU A 107 8.39 2.46 -0.09
N GLY A 108 7.68 3.56 -0.26
CA GLY A 108 8.22 4.84 -0.72
C GLY A 108 7.98 5.97 0.29
N GLY A 109 8.79 7.01 0.21
CA GLY A 109 8.70 8.17 1.11
C GLY A 109 9.33 7.90 2.48
N ASN A 110 8.72 8.46 3.53
CA ASN A 110 9.28 8.47 4.87
C ASN A 110 8.62 7.43 5.79
N TRP A 111 9.37 6.43 6.26
CA TRP A 111 8.92 5.36 7.17
C TRP A 111 9.85 5.19 8.38
N ARG A 112 10.31 6.30 9.00
CA ARG A 112 11.34 6.28 10.06
C ARG A 112 10.78 6.35 11.48
N SER A 113 9.73 7.14 11.72
CA SER A 113 9.22 7.47 13.07
C SER A 113 8.47 6.37 13.83
N GLY A 114 8.18 5.22 13.20
CA GLY A 114 7.52 4.08 13.87
C GLY A 114 6.03 4.25 14.21
N ASN A 115 5.43 5.42 13.96
CA ASN A 115 4.01 5.69 14.21
C ASN A 115 3.08 5.12 13.12
N PHE A 116 3.25 3.83 12.84
CA PHE A 116 2.49 3.01 11.92
C PHE A 116 2.61 1.56 12.37
N ARG A 117 1.64 0.74 11.97
CA ARG A 117 1.65 -0.69 12.27
C ARG A 117 1.41 -1.50 11.01
N PHE A 118 2.39 -2.28 10.61
CA PHE A 118 2.29 -3.24 9.52
C PHE A 118 2.31 -4.65 10.10
N ASP A 119 1.37 -5.51 9.71
CA ASP A 119 1.36 -6.91 10.16
C ASP A 119 0.46 -7.83 9.31
N ARG A 120 0.80 -9.12 9.22
CA ARG A 120 0.05 -10.14 8.46
C ARG A 120 -0.15 -9.81 6.97
N ASN A 121 0.76 -9.07 6.37
CA ASN A 121 0.73 -8.75 4.94
C ASN A 121 1.49 -9.83 4.13
N LEU A 122 1.17 -9.92 2.85
CA LEU A 122 1.88 -10.76 1.88
C LEU A 122 2.56 -9.86 0.85
N TYR A 123 3.86 -10.03 0.68
CA TYR A 123 4.67 -9.28 -0.27
C TYR A 123 5.19 -10.19 -1.36
N TRP A 124 5.16 -9.74 -2.61
CA TRP A 124 5.77 -10.45 -3.72
C TRP A 124 6.36 -9.49 -4.74
N VAL A 125 7.53 -9.84 -5.27
CA VAL A 125 8.20 -9.09 -6.34
C VAL A 125 8.44 -10.06 -7.50
N THR A 126 7.83 -9.78 -8.65
CA THR A 126 7.82 -10.71 -9.79
C THR A 126 9.16 -10.85 -10.50
N THR A 127 10.02 -9.83 -10.40
CA THR A 127 11.33 -9.80 -11.05
C THR A 127 12.41 -10.55 -10.28
N GLY A 128 12.10 -11.10 -9.10
CA GLY A 128 13.03 -11.86 -8.27
C GLY A 128 14.03 -11.00 -7.49
N VAL A 129 14.01 -9.67 -7.66
CA VAL A 129 14.78 -8.76 -6.81
C VAL A 129 14.20 -8.75 -5.39
N PRO A 130 15.04 -8.59 -4.35
CA PRO A 130 14.54 -8.49 -2.98
C PRO A 130 13.56 -7.31 -2.81
N PRO A 131 12.46 -7.46 -2.06
CA PRO A 131 11.56 -6.35 -1.75
C PRO A 131 12.26 -5.31 -0.86
N ASP A 132 12.14 -4.05 -1.26
CA ASP A 132 12.68 -2.89 -0.54
C ASP A 132 11.62 -2.19 0.32
N PHE A 133 11.89 -2.07 1.62
CA PHE A 133 11.04 -1.43 2.62
C PHE A 133 11.57 -0.04 2.98
N GLY A 134 11.83 0.77 1.96
CA GLY A 134 12.35 2.13 2.09
C GLY A 134 13.82 2.14 2.49
N GLY A 135 14.66 1.44 1.73
CA GLY A 135 16.09 1.25 2.01
C GLY A 135 16.40 0.14 3.02
N ARG A 136 15.45 -0.74 3.30
CA ARG A 136 15.57 -1.84 4.28
C ARG A 136 15.15 -3.16 3.64
N SER A 137 15.86 -4.23 3.98
CA SER A 137 15.40 -5.58 3.68
C SER A 137 14.17 -5.95 4.52
N PHE A 138 13.43 -6.96 4.08
CA PHE A 138 12.31 -7.50 4.87
C PHE A 138 12.74 -7.93 6.29
N ALA A 139 13.91 -8.54 6.44
CA ALA A 139 14.44 -8.94 7.75
C ALA A 139 14.75 -7.73 8.65
N GLN A 140 15.29 -6.63 8.09
CA GLN A 140 15.51 -5.39 8.85
C GLN A 140 14.20 -4.72 9.23
N TRP A 141 13.20 -4.76 8.35
CA TRP A 141 11.85 -4.28 8.64
C TRP A 141 11.19 -5.07 9.77
N GLN A 142 11.36 -6.39 9.77
CA GLN A 142 10.96 -7.25 10.89
C GLN A 142 11.77 -6.98 12.16
N ALA A 143 13.07 -6.74 12.08
CA ALA A 143 13.87 -6.36 13.26
C ALA A 143 13.39 -5.03 13.89
N ALA A 144 12.75 -4.16 13.10
CA ALA A 144 12.09 -2.93 13.56
C ALA A 144 10.66 -3.14 14.09
N LEU A 145 10.30 -4.38 14.45
CA LEU A 145 8.99 -4.78 15.00
C LEU A 145 7.79 -4.59 14.05
N GLN A 146 8.05 -4.40 12.76
CA GLN A 146 7.01 -4.34 11.74
C GLN A 146 6.84 -5.72 11.08
N ASP A 147 5.66 -6.01 10.54
CA ASP A 147 5.40 -7.17 9.69
C ASP A 147 5.86 -8.52 10.29
N GLN A 148 5.76 -8.68 11.61
CA GLN A 148 6.22 -9.87 12.35
C GLN A 148 5.55 -11.16 11.86
N GLN A 149 4.28 -11.07 11.48
CA GLN A 149 3.50 -12.21 10.98
C GLN A 149 3.30 -12.18 9.46
N SER A 150 4.01 -11.29 8.77
CA SER A 150 3.94 -11.13 7.32
C SER A 150 4.88 -12.08 6.61
N ARG A 151 4.70 -12.24 5.30
CA ARG A 151 5.48 -13.18 4.49
C ARG A 151 5.87 -12.56 3.16
N VAL A 152 7.01 -12.98 2.64
CA VAL A 152 7.38 -12.80 1.24
C VAL A 152 7.13 -14.12 0.53
N ALA A 153 6.07 -14.19 -0.27
CA ALA A 153 5.70 -15.40 -1.02
C ALA A 153 4.75 -15.08 -2.17
N ASP A 154 4.80 -15.88 -3.23
CA ASP A 154 3.94 -15.72 -4.39
C ASP A 154 2.48 -16.07 -4.03
N PRO A 155 1.51 -15.13 -4.18
CA PRO A 155 0.09 -15.42 -4.01
C PRO A 155 -0.48 -16.37 -5.08
N ARG A 156 0.26 -16.66 -6.16
CA ARG A 156 -0.16 -17.51 -7.29
C ARG A 156 -1.41 -16.97 -7.97
N PHE A 157 -1.42 -15.68 -8.28
CA PHE A 157 -2.52 -15.06 -9.03
C PHE A 157 -2.65 -15.69 -10.44
N VAL A 158 -3.88 -15.82 -10.93
CA VAL A 158 -4.18 -16.48 -12.21
C VAL A 158 -3.49 -15.78 -13.40
N ASN A 159 -3.69 -14.47 -13.55
CA ASN A 159 -3.07 -13.70 -14.63
C ASN A 159 -2.98 -12.20 -14.27
N PRO A 160 -2.12 -11.83 -13.32
CA PRO A 160 -2.07 -10.47 -12.79
C PRO A 160 -1.66 -9.45 -13.87
N ALA A 161 -0.84 -9.85 -14.85
CA ALA A 161 -0.45 -9.00 -15.99
C ALA A 161 -1.64 -8.53 -16.85
N GLN A 162 -2.76 -9.28 -16.84
CA GLN A 162 -4.02 -8.92 -17.51
C GLN A 162 -5.08 -8.42 -16.51
N GLY A 163 -4.68 -8.13 -15.27
CA GLY A 163 -5.58 -7.65 -14.21
C GLY A 163 -6.43 -8.73 -13.54
N ASP A 164 -6.09 -10.02 -13.70
CA ASP A 164 -6.75 -11.13 -13.00
C ASP A 164 -5.97 -11.53 -11.75
N PHE A 165 -6.42 -11.00 -10.61
CA PHE A 165 -5.84 -11.21 -9.29
C PHE A 165 -6.60 -12.26 -8.47
N ARG A 166 -7.37 -13.15 -9.11
CA ARG A 166 -7.91 -14.32 -8.42
C ARG A 166 -6.75 -15.24 -8.03
N ILE A 167 -6.84 -15.85 -6.86
CA ILE A 167 -5.85 -16.84 -6.40
C ILE A 167 -6.09 -18.13 -7.19
N GLY A 168 -5.06 -18.60 -7.90
CA GLY A 168 -5.07 -19.89 -8.55
C GLY A 168 -5.05 -21.01 -7.51
N TYR A 169 -5.91 -22.00 -7.68
CA TYR A 169 -5.72 -23.28 -7.00
C TYR A 169 -4.58 -24.00 -7.72
N GLY A 170 -3.51 -24.28 -6.98
CA GLY A 170 -2.44 -25.16 -7.45
C GLY A 170 -2.88 -26.62 -7.38
#